data_AF-A0A8J2YCS8-F1
#
_entry.id   AF-A0A8J2YCS8-F1
#
_cell.length_a   1.000
_cell.length_b   1.000
_cell.length_c   1.000
_cell.angle_alpha   90.00
_cell.angle_beta   90.00
_cell.angle_gamma   90.00
#
_symmetry.space_group_name_H-M   'P 1'
#
loop_
_entity.id
_entity.type
_entity.pdbx_description
1 polymer ?
#
loop_
_entity_poly.entity_id
_entity_poly.type
_entity_poly.pdbx_seq_one_letter_code
_entity_poly.pdbx_strand_id
1 'polypeptide(L)'
;MRKESRQFAVEMAFVLTMVWLLKEWVFPFWIWKLFQNGDATSMMTEWMILMVAVITGIVYIGLGSSAKYQHALPYPNATLIFAAVHGTYWLSGTFFPLIREGWAGLLGDGIRLFAGGREVEPLIIVTACYLLFLLGRKVNVKESSYTHRQTQTRSVQQSR
;
A
#
# COMPACT_ATOMS: atom_id res chain seq x y z
N MET A 1 7.36 -7.92 -21.62
CA MET A 1 6.22 -7.87 -20.67
C MET A 1 4.97 -7.43 -21.42
N ARG A 2 3.82 -8.05 -21.13
CA ARG A 2 2.52 -7.60 -21.68
C ARG A 2 2.17 -6.22 -21.10
N LYS A 3 1.40 -5.41 -21.83
CA LYS A 3 1.01 -4.04 -21.45
C LYS A 3 0.44 -3.96 -20.02
N GLU A 4 -0.44 -4.88 -19.67
CA GLU A 4 -1.04 -5.03 -18.34
C GLU A 4 -0.01 -5.18 -17.22
N SER A 5 1.02 -6.00 -17.43
CA SER A 5 2.09 -6.22 -16.43
C SER A 5 2.89 -4.94 -16.16
N ARG A 6 3.11 -4.11 -17.19
CA ARG A 6 3.80 -2.84 -17.04
C ARG A 6 2.92 -1.83 -16.33
N GLN A 7 1.63 -1.76 -16.68
CA GLN A 7 0.69 -0.85 -16.03
C GLN A 7 0.55 -1.18 -14.53
N PHE A 8 0.37 -2.45 -14.18
CA PHE A 8 0.32 -2.88 -12.79
C PHE A 8 1.62 -2.58 -12.02
N ALA A 9 2.79 -2.81 -12.63
CA ALA A 9 4.07 -2.49 -11.99
C ALA A 9 4.20 -0.99 -11.68
N VAL A 10 3.81 -0.13 -12.62
CA VAL A 10 3.82 1.32 -12.43
C VAL A 10 2.81 1.75 -11.37
N GLU A 11 1.59 1.19 -11.38
CA GLU A 11 0.57 1.44 -10.37
C GLU A 11 1.06 1.07 -8.97
N MET A 12 1.62 -0.14 -8.82
CA MET A 12 2.17 -0.62 -7.55
C MET A 12 3.30 0.28 -7.04
N ALA A 13 4.28 0.61 -7.90
CA ALA A 13 5.38 1.50 -7.53
C ALA A 13 4.87 2.90 -7.16
N PHE A 14 3.93 3.45 -7.92
CA PHE A 14 3.33 4.75 -7.67
C PHE A 14 2.60 4.79 -6.33
N VAL A 15 1.68 3.84 -6.09
CA VAL A 15 0.88 3.81 -4.85
C VAL A 15 1.79 3.70 -3.62
N LEU A 16 2.77 2.79 -3.63
CA LEU A 16 3.68 2.62 -2.50
C LEU A 16 4.60 3.84 -2.31
N THR A 17 5.06 4.47 -3.39
CA THR A 17 5.83 5.72 -3.31
C THR A 17 5.00 6.86 -2.73
N MET A 18 3.71 6.97 -3.08
CA MET A 18 2.82 7.98 -2.51
C MET A 18 2.61 7.76 -1.01
N VAL A 19 2.41 6.51 -0.58
CA VAL A 19 2.32 6.19 0.86
C VAL A 19 3.61 6.54 1.58
N TRP A 20 4.77 6.25 0.97
CA TRP A 20 6.07 6.62 1.52
C TRP A 20 6.26 8.13 1.66
N LEU A 21 5.93 8.92 0.64
CA LEU A 21 5.98 10.38 0.71
C LEU A 21 5.03 10.93 1.78
N LEU A 22 3.82 10.35 1.90
CA LEU A 22 2.88 10.75 2.94
C LEU A 22 3.47 10.50 4.34
N LYS A 23 4.05 9.32 4.55
CA LYS A 23 4.66 8.91 5.82
C LYS A 23 5.87 9.76 6.20
N GLU A 24 6.81 9.96 5.29
CA GLU A 24 8.11 10.58 5.62
C GLU A 24 8.08 12.11 5.53
N TRP A 25 7.21 12.68 4.69
CA TRP A 25 7.19 14.13 4.45
C TRP A 25 5.92 14.79 4.94
N VAL A 26 4.76 14.32 4.49
CA VAL A 26 3.51 15.04 4.71
C VAL A 26 3.11 14.99 6.17
N PHE A 27 3.04 13.80 6.78
CA PHE A 27 2.62 13.70 8.18
C PHE A 27 3.60 14.37 9.16
N PRO A 28 4.93 14.15 9.08
CA PRO A 28 5.86 14.81 9.99
C PRO A 28 5.83 16.33 9.88
N PHE A 29 5.67 16.87 8.67
CA PHE A 29 5.51 18.31 8.46
C PHE A 29 4.28 18.86 9.19
N TRP A 30 3.13 18.19 9.07
CA TRP A 30 1.90 18.62 9.74
C TRP A 30 1.97 18.43 11.25
N ILE A 31 2.53 17.32 11.74
CA ILE A 31 2.70 17.07 13.17
C ILE A 31 3.58 18.18 13.78
N TRP A 32 4.72 18.50 13.16
CA TRP A 32 5.60 19.56 13.63
C TRP A 32 4.93 20.93 13.66
N LYS A 33 4.12 21.26 12.65
CA LYS A 33 3.42 22.55 12.57
C LYS A 33 2.29 22.69 13.61
N LEU A 34 1.57 21.60 13.89
CA LEU A 34 0.40 21.62 14.76
C LEU A 34 0.74 21.38 16.24
N PHE A 35 1.78 20.62 16.53
CA PHE A 35 2.16 20.23 17.88
C PHE A 35 3.55 20.75 18.22
N GLN A 36 3.58 21.81 19.02
CA GLN A 36 4.82 22.43 19.52
C GLN A 36 5.28 21.84 20.87
N ASN A 37 4.43 21.03 21.52
CA ASN A 37 4.73 20.35 22.78
C ASN A 37 5.30 18.95 22.50
N GLY A 38 6.50 18.67 23.00
CA GLY A 38 7.24 17.43 22.71
C GLY A 38 6.47 16.14 23.00
N ASP A 39 5.72 16.08 24.10
CA ASP A 39 4.96 14.88 24.48
C ASP A 39 3.82 14.58 23.50
N ALA A 40 3.11 15.62 23.05
CA ALA A 40 2.03 15.49 22.06
C ALA A 40 2.58 15.07 20.69
N THR A 41 3.73 15.61 20.29
CA THR A 41 4.43 15.26 19.05
C THR A 41 4.83 13.79 19.04
N SER A 42 5.38 13.27 20.14
CA SER A 42 5.76 11.86 20.27
C SER A 42 4.54 10.94 20.14
N MET A 43 3.48 11.22 20.90
CA MET A 43 2.24 10.43 20.86
C MET A 43 1.62 10.44 19.45
N MET A 44 1.54 11.60 18.79
CA MET A 44 1.00 11.70 17.43
C MET A 44 1.85 10.95 16.40
N THR A 45 3.17 10.93 16.58
CA THR A 45 4.08 10.17 15.72
C THR A 45 3.83 8.67 15.85
N GLU A 46 3.62 8.18 17.07
CA GLU A 46 3.31 6.77 17.33
C GLU A 46 1.98 6.34 16.67
N TRP A 47 0.94 7.14 16.84
CA TRP A 47 -0.36 6.93 16.18
C TRP A 47 -0.27 6.99 14.66
N MET A 48 0.53 7.92 14.12
CA MET A 48 0.80 8.01 12.69
C MET A 48 1.45 6.72 12.16
N ILE A 49 2.46 6.18 12.85
CA ILE A 49 3.11 4.92 12.48
C ILE A 49 2.09 3.77 12.41
N LEU A 50 1.22 3.66 13.42
CA LEU A 50 0.16 2.65 13.44
C LEU A 50 -0.83 2.80 12.27
N MET A 51 -1.29 4.02 12.02
CA MET A 51 -2.21 4.30 10.91
C MET A 51 -1.57 3.98 9.55
N VAL A 52 -0.32 4.38 9.35
CA VAL A 52 0.42 4.08 8.10
C VAL A 52 0.60 2.58 7.93
N ALA A 53 0.92 1.83 8.98
CA ALA A 53 1.05 0.37 8.89
C ALA A 53 -0.28 -0.30 8.49
N VAL A 54 -1.39 0.12 9.09
CA VAL A 54 -2.73 -0.39 8.75
C VAL A 54 -3.11 -0.05 7.30
N ILE A 55 -2.94 1.22 6.90
CA ILE A 55 -3.23 1.67 5.53
C ILE A 55 -2.35 0.92 4.53
N THR A 56 -1.06 0.77 4.82
CA THR A 56 -0.13 0.00 3.98
C THR A 56 -0.58 -1.44 3.83
N GLY A 57 -1.07 -2.07 4.92
CA GLY A 57 -1.62 -3.42 4.85
C GLY A 57 -2.85 -3.52 3.94
N ILE A 58 -3.77 -2.57 4.05
CA ILE A 58 -4.94 -2.46 3.16
C ILE A 58 -4.50 -2.24 1.70
N VAL A 59 -3.50 -1.38 1.47
CA VAL A 59 -2.92 -1.14 0.15
C VAL A 59 -2.36 -2.42 -0.46
N TYR A 60 -1.61 -3.24 0.28
CA TYR A 60 -1.11 -4.52 -0.24
C TYR A 60 -2.26 -5.49 -0.60
N ILE A 61 -3.30 -5.57 0.22
CA ILE A 61 -4.51 -6.35 -0.10
C ILE A 61 -5.19 -5.80 -1.36
N GLY A 62 -5.32 -4.48 -1.47
CA GLY A 62 -5.90 -3.80 -2.64
C GLY A 62 -5.11 -4.07 -3.92
N LEU A 63 -3.78 -3.96 -3.86
CA LEU A 63 -2.86 -4.26 -4.97
C LEU A 63 -2.96 -5.74 -5.38
N GLY A 64 -3.09 -6.65 -4.41
CA GLY A 64 -3.33 -8.06 -4.66
C GLY A 64 -4.64 -8.30 -5.41
N SER A 65 -5.71 -7.63 -4.97
CA SER A 65 -7.02 -7.71 -5.62
C SER A 65 -6.96 -7.14 -7.05
N SER A 66 -6.41 -5.94 -7.22
CA SER A 66 -6.20 -5.27 -8.52
C SER A 66 -5.41 -6.16 -9.50
N ALA A 67 -4.30 -6.77 -9.04
CA ALA A 67 -3.47 -7.64 -9.87
C ALA A 67 -4.25 -8.82 -10.49
N LYS A 68 -5.24 -9.37 -9.77
CA LYS A 68 -6.04 -10.51 -10.27
C LYS A 68 -7.30 -10.07 -11.01
N TYR A 69 -8.04 -9.10 -10.49
CA TYR A 69 -9.38 -8.78 -10.98
C TYR A 69 -9.41 -7.62 -11.99
N GLN A 70 -8.47 -6.68 -11.90
CA GLN A 70 -8.37 -5.57 -12.86
C GLN A 70 -7.38 -5.88 -13.99
N HIS A 71 -6.19 -6.39 -13.65
CA HIS A 71 -5.12 -6.65 -14.62
C HIS A 71 -5.06 -8.11 -15.12
N ALA A 72 -5.92 -8.99 -14.60
CA ALA A 72 -6.01 -10.42 -14.96
C ALA A 72 -4.65 -11.17 -14.93
N LEU A 73 -3.73 -10.77 -14.04
CA LEU A 73 -2.38 -11.32 -14.02
C LEU A 73 -2.36 -12.72 -13.40
N PRO A 74 -1.72 -13.71 -14.05
CA PRO A 74 -1.49 -15.02 -13.45
C PRO A 74 -0.52 -14.89 -12.26
N TYR A 75 -0.62 -15.81 -11.30
CA TYR A 75 0.22 -15.84 -10.09
C TYR A 75 1.73 -15.64 -10.35
N PRO A 76 2.38 -16.34 -11.29
CA PRO A 76 3.82 -16.16 -11.52
C PRO A 76 4.18 -14.74 -11.94
N ASN A 77 3.39 -14.12 -12.83
CA ASN A 77 3.67 -12.76 -13.29
C ASN A 77 3.46 -11.73 -12.18
N ALA A 78 2.40 -11.89 -11.37
CA ALA A 78 2.14 -11.01 -10.23
C ALA A 78 3.25 -11.11 -9.17
N THR A 79 3.73 -12.33 -8.90
CA THR A 79 4.84 -12.58 -7.96
C THR A 79 6.13 -11.97 -8.47
N LEU A 80 6.43 -12.13 -9.76
CA LEU A 80 7.62 -11.55 -10.39
C LEU A 80 7.59 -10.01 -10.32
N ILE A 81 6.43 -9.39 -10.57
CA ILE A 81 6.29 -7.93 -10.46
C ILE A 81 6.45 -7.48 -9.01
N PHE A 82 5.82 -8.16 -8.06
CA PHE A 82 5.99 -7.88 -6.63
C PHE A 82 7.47 -7.92 -6.24
N ALA A 83 8.17 -8.99 -6.63
CA ALA A 83 9.59 -9.17 -6.35
C ALA A 83 10.46 -8.12 -7.06
N ALA A 84 10.15 -7.77 -8.31
CA ALA A 84 10.89 -6.76 -9.08
C ALA A 84 10.76 -5.36 -8.47
N VAL A 85 9.54 -4.97 -8.05
CA VAL A 85 9.30 -3.69 -7.38
C VAL A 85 10.10 -3.64 -6.08
N HIS A 86 9.91 -4.60 -5.16
CA HIS A 86 10.62 -4.63 -3.88
C HIS A 86 12.14 -4.80 -4.04
N GLY A 87 12.58 -5.60 -5.00
CA GLY A 87 13.99 -5.80 -5.32
C GLY A 87 14.65 -4.52 -5.82
N THR A 88 13.93 -3.68 -6.56
CA THR A 88 14.44 -2.37 -7.00
C THR A 88 14.68 -1.45 -5.80
N TYR A 89 13.77 -1.43 -4.82
CA TYR A 89 13.97 -0.65 -3.59
C TYR A 89 15.07 -1.22 -2.71
N TRP A 90 15.22 -2.54 -2.65
CA TRP A 90 16.34 -3.18 -1.95
C TRP A 90 17.68 -2.82 -2.58
N LEU A 91 17.78 -2.90 -3.90
CA LEU A 91 18.99 -2.57 -4.64
C LEU A 91 19.32 -1.08 -4.53
N SER A 92 18.33 -0.21 -4.75
CA SER A 92 18.48 1.24 -4.56
C SER A 92 18.91 1.58 -3.15
N GLY A 93 18.41 0.83 -2.17
CA GLY A 93 18.76 0.92 -0.77
C GLY A 93 20.24 0.68 -0.44
N THR A 94 20.97 -0.01 -1.32
CA THR A 94 22.42 -0.20 -1.18
C THR A 94 23.18 1.11 -1.42
N PHE A 95 22.67 1.95 -2.33
CA PHE A 95 23.25 3.26 -2.65
C PHE A 95 22.63 4.39 -1.82
N PHE A 96 21.36 4.25 -1.43
CA PHE A 96 20.58 5.24 -0.70
C PHE A 96 19.91 4.60 0.51
N PRO A 97 20.59 4.52 1.68
CA PRO A 97 20.06 3.86 2.88
C PRO A 97 18.69 4.39 3.31
N LEU A 98 18.45 5.70 3.14
CA LEU A 98 17.16 6.34 3.45
C LEU A 98 15.98 5.72 2.70
N ILE A 99 16.18 5.31 1.44
CA ILE A 99 15.15 4.65 0.64
C ILE A 99 14.85 3.26 1.22
N ARG A 100 15.89 2.52 1.63
CA ARG A 100 15.73 1.19 2.22
C ARG A 100 14.95 1.26 3.53
N GLU A 101 15.35 2.17 4.41
CA GLU A 101 14.76 2.34 5.74
C GLU A 101 13.32 2.83 5.64
N GLY A 102 13.07 3.86 4.82
CA GLY A 102 11.72 4.37 4.61
C GLY A 102 10.78 3.33 3.99
N TRP A 103 11.27 2.55 3.02
CA TRP A 103 10.48 1.50 2.36
C TRP A 103 10.17 0.34 3.31
N ALA A 104 11.18 -0.16 4.04
CA ALA A 104 10.97 -1.21 5.04
C ALA A 104 10.07 -0.72 6.18
N GLY A 105 10.17 0.57 6.54
CA GLY A 105 9.39 1.20 7.61
C GLY A 105 7.91 1.37 7.31
N LEU A 106 7.46 1.29 6.05
CA LEU A 106 6.04 1.44 5.69
C LEU A 106 5.11 0.52 6.49
N LEU A 107 5.48 -0.76 6.57
CA LEU A 107 4.82 -1.75 7.42
C LEU A 107 5.68 -2.11 8.64
N GLY A 108 7.01 -2.08 8.48
CA GLY A 108 7.97 -2.51 9.49
C GLY A 108 7.91 -1.71 10.77
N ASP A 109 7.68 -0.39 10.71
CA ASP A 109 7.66 0.43 11.92
C ASP A 109 6.46 0.10 12.81
N GLY A 110 5.31 -0.20 12.20
CA GLY A 110 4.15 -0.72 12.93
C GLY A 110 4.43 -2.08 13.57
N ILE A 111 5.06 -3.01 12.84
CA ILE A 111 5.41 -4.33 13.39
C ILE A 111 6.41 -4.19 14.55
N ARG A 112 7.41 -3.32 14.41
CA ARG A 112 8.40 -3.02 15.45
C ARG A 112 7.74 -2.46 16.71
N LEU A 113 6.71 -1.63 16.56
CA LEU A 113 5.94 -1.10 17.68
C LEU A 113 5.31 -2.22 18.51
N PHE A 114 4.66 -3.18 17.84
CA PHE A 114 4.07 -4.35 18.50
C PHE A 114 5.12 -5.34 19.03
N ALA A 115 6.32 -5.38 18.43
CA ALA A 115 7.43 -6.20 18.89
C ALA A 115 8.19 -5.59 20.08
N GLY A 116 7.71 -4.48 20.66
CA GLY A 116 8.36 -3.80 21.79
C GLY A 116 9.68 -3.13 21.41
N GLY A 117 9.77 -2.59 20.20
CA GLY A 117 10.96 -1.89 19.71
C GLY A 117 12.10 -2.79 19.25
N ARG A 118 11.90 -4.11 19.21
CA ARG A 118 12.89 -5.05 18.67
C ARG A 118 13.07 -4.83 17.16
N GLU A 119 14.30 -4.92 16.69
CA GLU A 119 14.58 -4.91 15.27
C GLU A 119 13.91 -6.10 14.58
N VAL A 120 13.08 -5.80 13.59
CA VAL A 120 12.43 -6.80 12.74
C VAL A 120 13.26 -6.97 11.50
N GLU A 121 13.63 -8.22 11.21
CA GLU A 121 14.40 -8.57 10.03
C GLU A 121 13.65 -8.13 8.76
N PRO A 122 14.30 -7.44 7.80
CA PRO A 122 13.62 -6.95 6.61
C PRO A 122 12.94 -8.04 5.77
N LEU A 123 13.48 -9.26 5.78
CA LEU A 123 12.88 -10.40 5.10
C LEU A 123 11.50 -10.75 5.67
N ILE A 124 11.31 -10.63 7.00
CA ILE A 124 10.02 -10.84 7.66
C ILE A 124 9.01 -9.79 7.18
N ILE A 125 9.43 -8.52 7.06
CA ILE A 125 8.58 -7.43 6.58
C ILE A 125 8.15 -7.69 5.13
N VAL A 126 9.10 -8.02 4.25
CA VAL A 126 8.79 -8.35 2.84
C VAL A 126 7.85 -9.56 2.75
N THR A 127 8.07 -10.58 3.58
CA THR A 127 7.21 -11.76 3.65
C THR A 127 5.80 -11.40 4.10
N ALA A 128 5.66 -10.54 5.12
CA ALA A 128 4.36 -10.06 5.59
C ALA A 128 3.63 -9.27 4.49
N CYS A 129 4.30 -8.35 3.81
CA CYS A 129 3.76 -7.62 2.66
C CYS A 129 3.29 -8.58 1.55
N TYR A 130 4.09 -9.61 1.26
CA TYR A 130 3.77 -10.61 0.24
C TYR A 130 2.54 -11.44 0.63
N LEU A 131 2.42 -11.85 1.90
CA LEU A 131 1.23 -12.57 2.39
C LEU A 131 -0.04 -11.72 2.29
N LEU A 132 0.03 -10.44 2.64
CA LEU A 132 -1.08 -9.50 2.48
C LEU A 132 -1.46 -9.32 1.00
N PHE A 133 -0.47 -9.23 0.12
CA PHE A 133 -0.68 -9.19 -1.33
C PHE A 133 -1.37 -10.47 -1.84
N LEU A 134 -0.94 -11.65 -1.39
CA LEU A 134 -1.59 -12.92 -1.73
C LEU A 134 -3.02 -13.01 -1.19
N LEU A 135 -3.26 -12.49 0.02
CA LEU A 135 -4.59 -12.39 0.60
C LEU A 135 -5.50 -11.51 -0.28
N GLY A 136 -4.98 -10.38 -0.74
CA GLY A 136 -5.63 -9.49 -1.71
C GLY A 136 -6.10 -10.20 -2.97
N ARG A 137 -5.28 -11.10 -3.53
CA ARG A 137 -5.65 -11.91 -4.71
C ARG A 137 -6.84 -12.84 -4.45
N LYS A 138 -7.22 -13.10 -3.20
CA LYS A 138 -8.42 -13.88 -2.86
C LYS A 138 -9.66 -13.00 -2.64
N VAL A 139 -9.47 -11.70 -2.43
CA VAL A 139 -10.55 -10.74 -2.15
C VAL A 139 -11.05 -10.14 -3.46
N ASN A 140 -12.29 -10.47 -3.85
CA ASN A 140 -12.98 -9.85 -4.99
C ASN A 140 -13.86 -8.69 -4.49
N VAL A 141 -13.51 -7.47 -4.85
CA VAL A 141 -14.37 -6.30 -4.63
C VAL A 141 -15.33 -6.21 -5.80
N LYS A 142 -16.54 -6.73 -5.63
CA LYS A 142 -17.61 -6.59 -6.62
C LYS A 142 -18.17 -5.17 -6.52
N GLU A 143 -18.01 -4.37 -7.56
CA GLU A 143 -18.80 -3.15 -7.69
C GLU A 143 -20.27 -3.54 -7.85
N SER A 144 -21.09 -3.25 -6.83
CA SER A 144 -22.53 -3.46 -6.95
C SER A 144 -23.05 -2.52 -8.03
N SER A 145 -23.61 -3.06 -9.11
CA SER A 145 -24.09 -2.35 -10.30
C SER A 145 -25.33 -1.45 -10.06
N TYR A 146 -25.46 -0.85 -8.87
CA TYR A 146 -26.60 -0.01 -8.48
C TYR A 146 -26.79 1.22 -9.38
N THR A 147 -25.74 1.70 -10.05
CA THR A 147 -25.80 2.87 -10.92
C THR A 147 -26.46 2.60 -12.27
N HIS A 148 -26.48 1.37 -12.78
CA HIS A 148 -27.07 1.09 -14.11
C HIS A 148 -28.59 0.86 -14.08
N ARG A 149 -29.14 0.46 -12.91
CA ARG A 149 -30.58 0.19 -12.77
C ARG A 149 -31.44 1.45 -12.62
N GLN A 150 -30.88 2.56 -12.13
CA GLN A 150 -31.62 3.82 -12.01
C GLN A 150 -31.73 4.60 -13.33
N THR A 151 -30.75 4.48 -14.22
CA THR A 151 -30.82 5.10 -15.56
C THR A 151 -31.87 4.41 -16.42
N GLN A 152 -32.03 3.10 -16.27
CA GLN A 152 -33.00 2.32 -17.05
C GLN A 152 -34.46 2.49 -16.58
N THR A 153 -34.71 2.75 -15.29
CA THR A 153 -36.07 3.09 -14.80
C THR A 153 -36.48 4.51 -15.13
N ARG A 154 -35.56 5.49 -15.15
CA ARG A 154 -35.88 6.87 -15.56
C ARG A 154 -36.26 6.97 -17.03
N SER A 155 -35.61 6.24 -17.93
CA SER A 155 -35.96 6.25 -19.36
C SER A 155 -37.32 5.62 -19.65
N VAL A 156 -37.78 4.68 -18.83
CA VAL A 156 -39.11 4.04 -18.98
C VAL A 156 -40.23 4.93 -18.43
N GLN A 157 -39.92 5.82 -17.48
CA GLN A 157 -40.91 6.70 -16.86
C GLN A 157 -41.07 8.05 -17.58
N GLN A 158 -40.10 8.47 -18.40
CA GLN A 158 -40.22 9.64 -19.29
C GLN A 158 -40.86 9.31 -20.65
N SER A 159 -41.09 8.03 -20.97
CA SER A 159 -41.73 7.59 -22.21
C SER A 159 -43.22 7.23 -22.04
N ARG A 160 -43.85 7.65 -20.95
CA ARG A 160 -45.29 7.53 -20.66
C ARG A 160 -45.83 8.90 -20.31
#